data_AF-A0A2W4SUU9-F1
#
_entry.id   AF-A0A2W4SUU9-F1
#
_cell.length_a   1.000
_cell.length_b   1.000
_cell.length_c   1.000
_cell.angle_alpha   90.00
_cell.angle_beta   90.00
_cell.angle_gamma   90.00
#
_symmetry.space_group_name_H-M   'P 1'
#
loop_
_entity.id
_entity.type
_entity.pdbx_description
1 polymer ?
#
loop_
_entity_poly.entity_id
_entity_poly.type
_entity_poly.pdbx_seq_one_letter_code
_entity_poly.pdbx_strand_id
1 'polypeptide(L)'
;MKSYLPSLATIFAIAFAATAAPAAAQSADSHGGHGHGEASMHSTEHGHGHGSHSALPIKGTVNEVSKAYAEANAKMHAGMEIEFTGDADVDFVRGMIPHHQGAVDMARIVLQYGKDPEIRKLAGEIIKAQEAEITMMQEWLKKRGLQ
;
A
#
# COMPACT_ATOMS: atom_id res chain seq x y z
N MET A 1 6.79 -41.22 -26.45
CA MET A 1 7.44 -40.22 -27.31
C MET A 1 7.32 -38.86 -26.64
N LYS A 2 8.48 -38.30 -26.27
CA LYS A 2 8.82 -36.89 -25.99
C LYS A 2 7.81 -36.01 -25.23
N SER A 3 8.12 -35.88 -23.94
CA SER A 3 7.85 -34.80 -23.01
C SER A 3 7.99 -33.40 -23.63
N TYR A 4 7.09 -32.48 -23.28
CA TYR A 4 7.25 -31.04 -23.47
C TYR A 4 6.72 -30.24 -22.27
N LEU A 5 7.62 -29.98 -21.33
CA LEU A 5 7.74 -28.74 -20.53
C LEU A 5 9.24 -28.39 -20.62
N PRO A 6 9.68 -27.11 -20.70
CA PRO A 6 9.23 -25.98 -19.86
C PRO A 6 9.04 -24.66 -20.66
N SER A 7 8.50 -23.57 -20.11
CA SER A 7 9.27 -22.55 -19.36
C SER A 7 8.32 -21.57 -18.65
N LEU A 8 8.65 -21.32 -17.39
CA LEU A 8 8.32 -20.11 -16.65
C LEU A 8 8.63 -18.89 -17.53
N ALA A 9 7.59 -18.23 -18.04
CA ALA A 9 7.71 -16.88 -18.56
C ALA A 9 7.46 -15.93 -17.38
N THR A 10 8.52 -15.66 -16.65
CA THR A 10 8.67 -14.53 -15.76
C THR A 10 8.35 -13.25 -16.53
N ILE A 11 7.14 -12.72 -16.36
CA ILE A 11 6.83 -11.33 -16.71
C ILE A 11 6.80 -10.58 -15.38
N PHE A 12 7.97 -10.11 -14.95
CA PHE A 12 8.06 -9.01 -14.00
C PHE A 12 7.62 -7.75 -14.75
N ALA A 13 6.34 -7.40 -14.68
CA ALA A 13 5.90 -6.05 -15.01
C ALA A 13 6.18 -5.15 -13.80
N ILE A 14 7.47 -4.88 -13.56
CA ILE A 14 7.89 -3.82 -12.65
C ILE A 14 7.61 -2.50 -13.39
N ALA A 15 6.45 -1.90 -13.15
CA ALA A 15 6.25 -0.48 -13.44
C ALA A 15 6.73 0.32 -12.21
N PHE A 16 8.05 0.41 -12.06
CA PHE A 16 8.65 1.38 -11.14
C PHE A 16 8.68 2.73 -11.84
N ALA A 17 7.85 3.67 -11.38
CA ALA A 17 7.99 5.08 -11.73
C ALA A 17 8.00 5.93 -10.46
N ALA A 18 9.00 5.68 -9.60
CA ALA A 18 9.40 6.67 -8.60
C ALA A 18 10.28 7.72 -9.29
N THR A 19 9.69 8.85 -9.65
CA THR A 19 10.46 10.06 -9.99
C THR A 19 10.89 10.73 -8.69
N ALA A 20 12.00 10.26 -8.11
CA ALA A 20 12.70 11.01 -7.07
C ALA A 20 13.51 12.13 -7.75
N ALA A 21 13.00 13.35 -7.70
CA ALA A 21 13.82 14.53 -7.98
C ALA A 21 14.84 14.74 -6.83
N PRO A 22 16.08 15.15 -7.13
CA PRO A 22 17.11 15.29 -6.10
C PRO A 22 16.77 16.45 -5.17
N ALA A 23 16.76 16.18 -3.86
CA ALA A 23 16.79 17.21 -2.83
C ALA A 23 18.13 17.96 -2.92
N ALA A 24 18.11 19.13 -3.56
CA ALA A 24 19.20 20.08 -3.45
C ALA A 24 19.22 20.64 -2.03
N ALA A 25 20.20 20.21 -1.25
CA ALA A 25 20.59 20.85 -0.02
C ALA A 25 21.04 22.28 -0.33
N GLN A 26 20.29 23.27 0.17
CA GLN A 26 20.78 24.64 0.31
C GLN A 26 20.61 25.04 1.77
N SER A 27 21.74 25.04 2.47
CA SER A 27 21.93 25.72 3.73
C SER A 27 21.84 27.23 3.49
N ALA A 28 20.87 27.87 4.11
CA ALA A 28 20.83 29.32 4.26
C ALA A 28 20.65 29.63 5.75
N ASP A 29 21.76 29.97 6.39
CA ASP A 29 21.78 30.75 7.62
C ASP A 29 21.06 32.09 7.37
N SER A 30 20.13 32.44 8.26
CA SER A 30 19.66 33.82 8.40
C SER A 30 19.03 34.01 9.77
N HIS A 31 19.80 34.64 10.66
CA HIS A 31 19.37 35.20 11.93
C HIS A 31 18.13 36.09 11.81
N GLY A 32 17.21 35.95 12.77
CA GLY A 32 16.07 36.83 12.96
C GLY A 32 15.32 36.47 14.24
N GLY A 33 15.92 36.75 15.40
CA GLY A 33 15.25 36.57 16.69
C GLY A 33 14.15 37.61 16.88
N HIS A 34 12.99 37.18 17.37
CA HIS A 34 12.04 37.99 18.16
C HIS A 34 11.48 37.07 19.24
N GLY A 35 11.80 37.40 20.49
CA GLY A 35 11.32 36.70 21.67
C GLY A 35 10.02 37.31 22.18
N HIS A 36 9.09 36.44 22.55
CA HIS A 36 8.06 36.60 23.57
C HIS A 36 7.89 35.16 24.12
N GLY A 37 8.31 34.80 25.33
CA GLY A 37 7.78 35.27 26.61
C GLY A 37 6.90 34.15 27.20
N GLU A 38 7.50 33.34 28.09
CA GLU A 38 6.99 32.55 29.24
C GLU A 38 5.50 32.12 29.28
N ALA A 39 5.07 30.98 29.84
CA ALA A 39 5.62 29.81 30.50
C ALA A 39 4.44 28.84 30.71
N SER A 40 4.69 27.54 30.88
CA SER A 40 4.16 26.71 31.97
C SER A 40 4.24 25.23 31.62
N MET A 41 5.00 24.53 32.44
CA MET A 41 5.17 23.10 32.44
C MET A 41 3.94 22.47 33.11
N HIS A 42 3.32 21.48 32.48
CA HIS A 42 2.47 20.53 33.21
C HIS A 42 2.65 19.14 32.62
N SER A 43 3.36 18.31 33.37
CA SER A 43 3.50 16.89 33.17
C SER A 43 2.23 16.17 33.59
N THR A 44 1.67 15.35 32.70
CA THR A 44 0.79 14.25 33.08
C THR A 44 1.06 13.08 32.15
N GLU A 45 1.65 12.01 32.69
CA GLU A 45 1.60 10.69 32.08
C GLU A 45 0.19 10.12 32.23
N HIS A 46 -0.36 9.58 31.14
CA HIS A 46 -1.16 8.33 31.04
C HIS A 46 -2.13 8.42 29.86
N GLY A 47 -1.98 7.50 28.89
CA GLY A 47 -2.97 7.28 27.85
C GLY A 47 -2.40 6.49 26.68
N HIS A 48 -2.58 5.18 26.70
CA HIS A 48 -2.46 4.33 25.52
C HIS A 48 -3.40 4.86 24.44
N GLY A 49 -2.85 5.59 23.47
CA GLY A 49 -3.55 5.96 22.25
C GLY A 49 -2.92 5.19 21.12
N HIS A 50 -3.48 4.02 20.78
CA HIS A 50 -3.35 3.49 19.43
C HIS A 50 -3.87 4.58 18.51
N GLY A 51 -2.94 5.32 17.90
CA GLY A 51 -3.26 6.32 16.91
C GLY A 51 -4.00 5.60 15.80
N SER A 52 -5.31 5.79 15.74
CA SER A 52 -6.11 5.49 14.57
C SER A 52 -5.38 6.14 13.42
N HIS A 53 -4.68 5.34 12.61
CA HIS A 53 -4.03 5.81 11.39
C HIS A 53 -5.16 6.30 10.50
N SER A 54 -5.40 7.60 10.66
CA SER A 54 -6.51 8.32 10.14
C SER A 54 -6.44 8.14 8.63
N ALA A 55 -7.51 7.59 8.07
CA ALA A 55 -7.78 7.72 6.65
C ALA A 55 -7.41 9.15 6.26
N LEU A 56 -6.40 9.31 5.38
CA LEU A 56 -5.95 10.62 4.93
C LEU A 56 -7.19 11.45 4.59
N PRO A 57 -7.28 12.72 5.02
CA PRO A 57 -8.46 13.52 4.78
C PRO A 57 -8.74 13.51 3.27
N ILE A 58 -9.91 12.97 2.88
CA ILE A 58 -10.32 12.94 1.48
C ILE A 58 -10.51 14.39 1.05
N LYS A 59 -9.51 14.93 0.36
CA LYS A 59 -9.55 16.29 -0.18
C LYS A 59 -10.38 16.26 -1.47
N GLY A 60 -11.57 16.86 -1.45
CA GLY A 60 -12.44 17.01 -2.63
C GLY A 60 -13.89 16.61 -2.37
N THR A 61 -14.66 16.42 -3.45
CA THR A 61 -16.06 15.98 -3.37
C THR A 61 -16.14 14.55 -2.84
N VAL A 62 -16.75 14.39 -1.66
CA VAL A 62 -17.05 13.06 -1.11
C VAL A 62 -18.32 12.53 -1.77
N ASN A 63 -18.18 11.41 -2.48
CA ASN A 63 -19.27 10.62 -3.06
C ASN A 63 -19.02 9.12 -2.82
N GLU A 64 -19.97 8.28 -3.23
CA GLU A 64 -19.89 6.82 -3.10
C GLU A 64 -18.58 6.24 -3.66
N VAL A 65 -18.06 6.79 -4.76
CA VAL A 65 -16.79 6.32 -5.36
C VAL A 65 -15.60 6.63 -4.46
N SER A 66 -15.51 7.86 -3.96
CA SER A 66 -14.43 8.26 -3.04
C SER A 66 -14.47 7.47 -1.72
N LYS A 67 -15.67 7.14 -1.24
CA LYS A 67 -15.88 6.30 -0.05
C LYS A 67 -15.42 4.87 -0.30
N ALA A 68 -15.79 4.26 -1.43
CA ALA A 68 -15.34 2.92 -1.80
C ALA A 68 -13.81 2.83 -1.88
N TYR A 69 -13.15 3.82 -2.48
CA TYR A 69 -11.68 3.85 -2.53
C TYR A 69 -11.07 4.01 -1.14
N ALA A 70 -11.63 4.86 -0.28
CA ALA A 70 -11.14 5.02 1.09
C ALA A 70 -11.31 3.74 1.92
N GLU A 71 -12.41 3.02 1.76
CA GLU A 71 -12.64 1.72 2.40
C GLU A 71 -11.64 0.67 1.92
N ALA A 72 -11.39 0.57 0.61
CA ALA A 72 -10.40 -0.34 0.05
C ALA A 72 -8.98 -0.05 0.58
N ASN A 73 -8.59 1.23 0.62
CA ASN A 73 -7.31 1.66 1.16
C ASN A 73 -7.18 1.36 2.66
N ALA A 74 -8.24 1.65 3.44
CA ALA A 74 -8.24 1.37 4.87
C ALA A 74 -8.10 -0.14 5.15
N LYS A 75 -8.81 -0.99 4.40
CA LYS A 75 -8.70 -2.45 4.50
C LYS A 75 -7.29 -2.94 4.14
N MET A 76 -6.69 -2.40 3.08
CA MET A 76 -5.31 -2.70 2.68
C MET A 76 -4.33 -2.36 3.80
N HIS A 77 -4.39 -1.14 4.33
CA HIS A 77 -3.51 -0.70 5.42
C HIS A 77 -3.69 -1.57 6.67
N ALA A 78 -4.92 -1.82 7.09
CA ALA A 78 -5.20 -2.68 8.23
C ALA A 78 -4.66 -4.12 8.04
N GLY A 79 -4.68 -4.64 6.81
CA GLY A 79 -4.08 -5.94 6.50
C GLY A 79 -2.55 -5.92 6.50
N MET A 80 -1.93 -4.79 6.16
CA MET A 80 -0.47 -4.61 6.13
C MET A 80 0.16 -4.41 7.51
N GLU A 81 -0.64 -4.19 8.56
CA GLU A 81 -0.20 -4.20 9.96
C GLU A 81 0.19 -5.64 10.39
N ILE A 82 1.32 -6.11 9.88
CA ILE A 82 1.86 -7.45 10.17
C ILE A 82 2.81 -7.42 11.37
N GLU A 83 2.82 -8.51 12.13
CA GLU A 83 3.88 -8.77 13.11
C GLU A 83 5.15 -9.19 12.36
N PHE A 84 6.17 -8.32 12.40
CA PHE A 84 7.46 -8.59 11.76
C PHE A 84 8.19 -9.74 12.46
N THR A 85 8.62 -10.71 11.66
CA THR A 85 9.37 -11.87 12.14
C THR A 85 10.88 -11.64 12.12
N GLY A 86 11.34 -10.65 11.34
CA GLY A 86 12.77 -10.43 11.06
C GLY A 86 13.29 -11.27 9.89
N ASP A 87 12.47 -12.17 9.33
CA ASP A 87 12.74 -12.83 8.05
C ASP A 87 12.17 -11.97 6.92
N ALA A 88 13.08 -11.44 6.08
CA ALA A 88 12.72 -10.52 5.01
C ALA A 88 11.77 -11.14 3.98
N ASP A 89 11.91 -12.44 3.67
CA ASP A 89 11.05 -13.10 2.68
C ASP A 89 9.65 -13.29 3.26
N VAL A 90 9.56 -13.72 4.52
CA VAL A 90 8.28 -13.93 5.20
C VAL A 90 7.55 -12.60 5.38
N ASP A 91 8.25 -11.57 5.87
CA ASP A 91 7.67 -10.26 6.13
C ASP A 91 7.22 -9.59 4.82
N PHE A 92 8.01 -9.74 3.74
CA PHE A 92 7.61 -9.29 2.40
C PHE A 92 6.33 -9.99 1.94
N VAL A 93 6.28 -11.32 1.97
CA VAL A 93 5.13 -12.09 1.49
C VAL A 93 3.87 -11.78 2.31
N ARG A 94 4.00 -11.70 3.63
CA ARG A 94 2.87 -11.39 4.52
C ARG A 94 2.33 -9.98 4.31
N GLY A 95 3.19 -8.99 4.10
CA GLY A 95 2.77 -7.61 3.80
C GLY A 95 2.27 -7.44 2.37
N MET A 96 2.77 -8.23 1.42
CA MET A 96 2.44 -8.05 0.00
C MET A 96 1.09 -8.66 -0.38
N ILE A 97 0.62 -9.71 0.32
CA ILE A 97 -0.73 -10.27 0.14
C ILE A 97 -1.84 -9.20 0.33
N PRO A 98 -1.92 -8.48 1.47
CA PRO A 98 -2.94 -7.45 1.67
C PRO A 98 -2.73 -6.23 0.76
N HIS A 99 -1.48 -5.87 0.45
CA HIS A 99 -1.18 -4.83 -0.55
C HIS A 99 -1.77 -5.17 -1.93
N HIS A 100 -1.55 -6.40 -2.41
CA HIS A 100 -2.12 -6.86 -3.68
C HIS A 100 -3.64 -6.95 -3.62
N GLN A 101 -4.22 -7.38 -2.50
CA GLN A 101 -5.66 -7.40 -2.32
C GLN A 101 -6.27 -5.99 -2.39
N GLY A 102 -5.58 -4.97 -1.87
CA GLY A 102 -5.95 -3.57 -2.02
C GLY A 102 -6.03 -3.15 -3.49
N ALA A 103 -5.03 -3.49 -4.29
CA ALA A 103 -5.02 -3.20 -5.73
C ALA A 103 -6.18 -3.90 -6.47
N VAL A 104 -6.48 -5.16 -6.12
CA VAL A 104 -7.62 -5.91 -6.67
C VAL A 104 -8.94 -5.24 -6.30
N ASP A 105 -9.12 -4.82 -5.04
CA ASP A 105 -10.34 -4.17 -4.58
C ASP A 105 -10.54 -2.80 -5.28
N MET A 106 -9.48 -2.01 -5.44
CA MET A 106 -9.49 -0.76 -6.21
C MET A 106 -9.80 -0.96 -7.70
N ALA A 107 -9.26 -2.02 -8.32
CA ALA A 107 -9.54 -2.36 -9.71
C ALA A 107 -11.02 -2.77 -9.89
N ARG A 108 -11.61 -3.47 -8.93
CA ARG A 108 -13.05 -3.78 -8.95
C ARG A 108 -13.92 -2.53 -8.84
N ILE A 109 -13.51 -1.53 -8.05
CA ILE A 109 -14.22 -0.24 -7.95
C ILE A 109 -14.26 0.46 -9.32
N VAL A 110 -13.15 0.53 -10.07
CA VAL A 110 -13.19 1.17 -11.40
C VAL A 110 -14.01 0.35 -12.42
N LEU A 111 -14.07 -0.97 -12.28
CA LEU A 111 -14.98 -1.79 -13.09
C LEU A 111 -16.47 -1.56 -12.75
N GLN A 112 -16.77 -1.13 -11.53
CA GLN A 112 -18.13 -0.82 -11.09
C GLN A 112 -18.55 0.61 -11.48
N TYR A 113 -17.71 1.61 -11.23
CA TYR A 113 -18.06 3.03 -11.36
C TYR A 113 -17.45 3.73 -12.59
N GLY A 114 -16.32 3.22 -13.09
CA GLY A 114 -15.58 3.79 -14.21
C GLY A 114 -16.20 3.45 -15.56
N LYS A 115 -16.05 4.38 -16.51
CA LYS A 115 -16.65 4.28 -17.86
C LYS A 115 -15.62 4.21 -18.98
N ASP A 116 -14.37 4.59 -18.72
CA ASP A 116 -13.31 4.58 -19.72
C ASP A 116 -12.90 3.15 -20.09
N PRO A 117 -12.97 2.74 -21.37
CA PRO A 117 -12.71 1.36 -21.77
C PRO A 117 -11.24 0.95 -21.60
N GLU A 118 -10.28 1.86 -21.76
CA GLU A 118 -8.85 1.55 -21.60
C GLU A 118 -8.52 1.32 -20.13
N ILE A 119 -9.05 2.16 -19.24
CA ILE A 119 -8.86 2.01 -17.78
C ILE A 119 -9.54 0.74 -17.27
N ARG A 120 -10.73 0.41 -17.77
CA ARG A 120 -11.41 -0.84 -17.42
C ARG A 120 -10.65 -2.08 -17.90
N LYS A 121 -10.02 -2.01 -19.08
CA LYS A 121 -9.15 -3.08 -19.58
C LYS A 121 -7.94 -3.26 -18.66
N LEU A 122 -7.26 -2.16 -18.30
CA LEU A 122 -6.15 -2.19 -17.34
C LEU A 122 -6.57 -2.80 -16.00
N ALA A 123 -7.75 -2.43 -15.48
CA ALA A 123 -8.26 -2.98 -14.22
C ALA A 123 -8.46 -4.50 -14.27
N GLY A 124 -8.99 -5.03 -15.39
CA GLY A 124 -9.11 -6.48 -15.59
C GLY A 124 -7.75 -7.20 -15.62
N GLU A 125 -6.74 -6.57 -16.23
CA GLU A 125 -5.37 -7.10 -16.25
C GLU A 125 -4.72 -7.10 -14.87
N ILE A 126 -4.91 -6.03 -14.09
CA ILE A 126 -4.46 -5.92 -12.69
C ILE A 126 -5.07 -7.03 -11.84
N ILE A 127 -6.40 -7.23 -11.90
CA ILE A 127 -7.09 -8.27 -11.12
C ILE A 127 -6.47 -9.64 -11.42
N LYS A 128 -6.35 -9.99 -12.70
CA LYS A 128 -5.82 -11.29 -13.12
C LYS A 128 -4.39 -11.52 -12.62
N ALA A 129 -3.51 -10.53 -12.74
CA ALA A 129 -2.12 -10.66 -12.33
C ALA A 129 -2.01 -10.78 -10.80
N GLN A 130 -2.65 -9.86 -10.08
CA GLN A 130 -2.51 -9.75 -8.63
C GLN A 130 -3.18 -10.91 -7.89
N GLU A 131 -4.30 -11.45 -8.38
CA GLU A 131 -4.90 -12.68 -7.82
C GLU A 131 -4.00 -13.91 -7.99
N ALA A 132 -3.28 -14.01 -9.12
CA ALA A 132 -2.31 -15.08 -9.34
C ALA A 132 -1.10 -14.93 -8.39
N GLU A 133 -0.61 -13.71 -8.18
CA GLU A 133 0.48 -13.40 -7.24
C GLU A 133 0.07 -13.67 -5.78
N ILE A 134 -1.15 -13.30 -5.37
CA ILE A 134 -1.70 -13.66 -4.05
C ILE A 134 -1.70 -15.18 -3.86
N THR A 135 -2.20 -15.92 -4.85
CA THR A 135 -2.24 -17.40 -4.78
C THR A 135 -0.82 -17.98 -4.62
N MET A 136 0.13 -17.49 -5.41
CA MET A 136 1.53 -17.90 -5.34
C MET A 136 2.13 -17.65 -3.94
N MET A 137 1.90 -16.46 -3.38
CA MET A 137 2.37 -16.06 -2.06
C MET A 137 1.76 -16.89 -0.93
N GLN A 138 0.45 -17.14 -0.99
CA GLN A 138 -0.25 -18.00 -0.02
C GLN A 138 0.27 -19.44 -0.07
N GLU A 139 0.49 -19.98 -1.26
CA GLU A 139 1.11 -21.30 -1.41
C GLU A 139 2.55 -21.34 -0.88
N TRP A 140 3.32 -20.27 -1.07
CA TRP A 140 4.69 -20.17 -0.59
C TRP A 140 4.76 -20.25 0.94
N LEU A 141 3.85 -19.55 1.65
CA LEU A 141 3.70 -19.62 3.10
C LEU A 141 3.25 -21.01 3.56
N LYS A 142 2.23 -21.58 2.90
CA LYS A 142 1.68 -22.90 3.23
C LYS A 142 2.73 -24.01 3.12
N LYS A 143 3.55 -24.01 2.06
CA LYS A 143 4.64 -24.99 1.86
C LYS A 143 5.70 -24.95 2.96
N ARG A 144 5.75 -23.88 3.76
CA ARG A 144 6.69 -23.67 4.88
C ARG A 144 6.03 -23.77 6.25
N GLY A 145 4.72 -24.02 6.32
CA GLY A 145 3.98 -24.05 7.58
C GLY A 145 3.85 -22.69 8.27
N LEU A 146 3.85 -21.60 7.48
CA LEU A 146 3.82 -20.21 7.96
C LEU A 146 2.45 -19.52 7.75
N GLN A 147 1.42 -20.31 7.42
CA GLN A 147 0.07 -19.86 7.11
C GLN A 147 -0.77 -19.68 8.37
#